data_AF-A0AAR5P784-F1
#
_entry.id   AF-A0AAR5P784-F1
#
_cell.length_a   1.000
_cell.length_b   1.000
_cell.length_c   1.000
_cell.angle_alpha   90.00
_cell.angle_beta   90.00
_cell.angle_gamma   90.00
#
_symmetry.space_group_name_H-M   'P 1'
#
loop_
_entity.id
_entity.type
_entity.pdbx_description
1 polymer ?
#
loop_
_entity_poly.entity_id
_entity_poly.type
_entity_poly.pdbx_seq_one_letter_code
_entity_poly.pdbx_strand_id
1 'polypeptide(L)'
;MAQIFGEEAPLKVLVRLIKKLNVELSSQFTNFAKHPLILVIDENLDNLHWEMMHVLREESVTRVPSLHFAYILFKMHEKDMENGYKIISNYKNGQYIVNPESNLQKMEIRMMGFYKYWLEDWKGINNRQPTSKEFCAMLEDSDIFSYSGHGNGTHIVSLNDLRPLHIKAVVLMFGCASTRIQRQGPQSDTLSSYHVYLTSRCPCLLGMLWPVHDLPTDQITTCLLSSWLPSTAPIPWENVNKTLWLKAQQTGEFTSTIVSMNHESDVVLSRALANTKHKLFNYVCLAACVVRGLPVKIKLIDN
;
A
#
# COMPACT_ATOMS: atom_id res chain seq x y z
N MET A 1 -5.10 40.28 33.36
CA MET A 1 -4.43 39.33 32.44
C MET A 1 -3.16 38.68 33.02
N ALA A 2 -2.83 38.83 34.32
CA ALA A 2 -1.57 38.34 34.90
C ALA A 2 -1.77 37.37 36.09
N GLN A 3 -2.84 36.58 36.11
CA GLN A 3 -3.13 35.68 37.25
C GLN A 3 -3.71 34.32 36.81
N ILE A 4 -3.30 33.81 35.65
CA ILE A 4 -3.73 32.48 35.14
C ILE A 4 -2.54 31.54 34.89
N PHE A 5 -1.31 32.05 34.87
CA PHE A 5 -0.13 31.25 34.52
C PHE A 5 0.81 31.13 35.72
N GLY A 6 0.49 30.19 36.62
CA GLY A 6 1.50 29.63 37.52
C GLY A 6 2.65 29.04 36.71
N GLU A 7 3.85 29.06 37.28
CA GLU A 7 5.18 28.70 36.73
C GLU A 7 5.24 27.47 35.79
N GLU A 8 4.64 27.57 34.61
CA GLU A 8 4.81 26.60 33.53
C GLU A 8 5.65 27.24 32.43
N ALA A 9 6.70 26.52 32.01
CA ALA A 9 7.60 26.95 30.94
C ALA A 9 6.79 27.47 29.73
N PRO A 10 7.13 28.65 29.17
CA PRO A 10 6.39 29.28 28.07
C PRO A 10 6.08 28.34 26.90
N LEU A 11 6.98 27.38 26.64
CA LEU A 11 6.82 26.35 25.63
C LEU A 11 5.62 25.41 25.89
N LYS A 12 5.36 25.03 27.15
CA LYS A 12 4.21 24.19 27.52
C LYS A 12 2.89 24.93 27.28
N VAL A 13 2.85 26.23 27.59
CA VAL A 13 1.68 27.08 27.34
C VAL A 13 1.43 27.20 25.84
N LEU A 14 2.47 27.44 25.04
CA LEU A 14 2.37 27.50 23.58
C LEU A 14 1.88 26.19 22.97
N VAL A 15 2.43 25.05 23.39
CA VAL A 15 1.99 23.72 22.91
C VAL A 15 0.52 23.46 23.27
N ARG A 16 0.07 23.82 24.47
CA ARG A 16 -1.35 23.70 24.85
C ARG A 16 -2.25 24.60 24.02
N LEU A 17 -1.82 25.83 23.73
CA LEU A 17 -2.56 26.75 22.88
C LEU A 17 -2.70 26.20 21.46
N ILE A 18 -1.62 25.70 20.87
CA ILE A 18 -1.62 25.07 19.55
C ILE A 18 -2.55 23.85 19.55
N LYS A 19 -2.48 22.99 20.57
CA LYS A 19 -3.40 21.84 20.69
C LYS A 19 -4.86 22.27 20.77
N LYS A 20 -5.17 23.30 21.58
CA LYS A 20 -6.53 23.81 21.73
C LYS A 20 -7.06 24.40 20.42
N LEU A 21 -6.27 25.26 19.76
CA LEU A 21 -6.60 25.83 18.45
C LEU A 21 -6.80 24.73 17.40
N ASN A 22 -5.96 23.69 17.40
CA ASN A 22 -6.10 22.60 16.46
C ASN A 22 -7.40 21.81 16.69
N VAL A 23 -7.78 21.55 17.95
CA VAL A 23 -9.06 20.88 18.28
C VAL A 23 -10.25 21.74 17.85
N GLU A 24 -10.19 23.05 18.10
CA GLU A 24 -11.25 24.01 17.81
C GLU A 24 -11.41 24.29 16.32
N LEU A 25 -10.32 24.30 15.56
CA LEU A 25 -10.35 24.33 14.09
C LEU A 25 -10.85 23.00 13.53
N SER A 26 -10.36 21.87 14.05
CA SER A 26 -10.76 20.54 13.57
C SER A 26 -12.25 20.28 13.79
N SER A 27 -12.82 20.74 14.91
CA SER A 27 -14.25 20.61 15.20
C SER A 27 -15.16 21.39 14.23
N GLN A 28 -14.64 22.45 13.59
CA GLN A 28 -15.38 23.18 12.54
C GLN A 28 -15.45 22.40 11.23
N PHE A 29 -14.56 21.43 11.02
CA PHE A 29 -14.46 20.65 9.78
C PHE A 29 -14.89 19.18 9.92
N THR A 30 -15.52 18.77 11.03
CA THR A 30 -15.89 17.36 11.27
C THR A 30 -16.95 16.81 10.32
N ASN A 31 -17.74 17.67 9.69
CA ASN A 31 -18.87 17.28 8.84
C ASN A 31 -18.58 17.36 7.34
N PHE A 32 -17.34 17.64 6.92
CA PHE A 32 -16.99 17.67 5.50
C PHE A 32 -16.46 16.33 5.02
N ALA A 33 -16.98 15.85 3.89
CA ALA A 33 -16.46 14.68 3.22
C ALA A 33 -15.01 14.95 2.77
N LYS A 34 -14.05 14.19 3.30
CA LYS A 34 -12.64 14.26 2.88
C LYS A 34 -12.42 13.42 1.63
N HIS A 35 -12.13 14.09 0.52
CA HIS A 35 -11.68 13.47 -0.72
C HIS A 35 -10.22 13.02 -0.63
N PRO A 36 -9.77 12.07 -1.48
CA PRO A 36 -8.39 11.64 -1.47
C PRO A 36 -7.45 12.76 -1.94
N LEU A 37 -6.24 12.80 -1.37
CA LEU A 37 -5.19 13.75 -1.73
C LEU A 37 -4.21 13.08 -2.70
N ILE A 38 -4.00 13.69 -3.86
CA ILE A 38 -2.97 13.28 -4.83
C ILE A 38 -1.83 14.30 -4.77
N LEU A 39 -0.67 13.86 -4.29
CA LEU A 39 0.54 14.68 -4.28
C LEU A 39 1.23 14.60 -5.64
N VAL A 40 1.44 15.75 -6.27
CA VAL A 40 2.32 15.88 -7.44
C VAL A 40 3.73 16.16 -6.93
N ILE A 41 4.64 15.21 -7.06
CA ILE A 41 5.96 15.26 -6.41
C ILE A 41 7.07 15.28 -7.46
N ASP A 42 7.95 16.26 -7.34
CA ASP A 42 9.20 16.33 -8.11
C ASP A 42 10.12 15.16 -7.76
N GLU A 43 10.79 14.60 -8.76
CA GLU A 43 11.71 13.45 -8.63
C GLU A 43 12.79 13.64 -7.54
N ASN A 44 13.23 14.88 -7.29
CA ASN A 44 14.24 15.19 -6.28
C ASN A 44 13.69 15.13 -4.85
N LEU A 45 12.38 15.27 -4.70
CA LEU A 45 11.66 15.26 -3.43
C LEU A 45 10.95 13.93 -3.15
N ASP A 46 11.01 12.99 -4.09
CA ASP A 46 10.29 11.72 -4.01
C ASP A 46 10.82 10.79 -2.90
N ASN A 47 12.10 10.90 -2.53
CA ASN A 47 12.66 10.11 -1.43
C ASN A 47 12.17 10.56 -0.04
N LEU A 48 11.43 11.67 0.06
CA LEU A 48 10.86 12.14 1.33
C LEU A 48 9.54 11.41 1.63
N HIS A 49 9.32 11.11 2.91
CA HIS A 49 8.15 10.38 3.40
C HIS A 49 6.98 11.32 3.74
N TRP A 50 6.49 12.07 2.76
CA TRP A 50 5.42 13.06 2.92
C TRP A 50 4.20 12.50 3.65
N GLU A 51 3.80 11.26 3.37
CA GLU A 51 2.66 10.58 3.98
C GLU A 51 2.84 10.27 5.47
N MET A 52 4.06 10.37 6.02
CA MET A 52 4.31 10.18 7.45
C MET A 52 4.28 11.52 8.23
N MET A 53 4.15 12.66 7.55
CA MET A 53 4.02 13.95 8.22
C MET A 53 2.78 13.98 9.10
N HIS A 54 2.85 14.64 10.26
CA HIS A 54 1.73 14.72 11.21
C HIS A 54 0.41 15.19 10.59
N VAL A 55 0.47 16.07 9.60
CA VAL A 55 -0.72 16.62 8.92
C VAL A 55 -1.28 15.70 7.82
N LEU A 56 -0.52 14.69 7.37
CA LEU A 56 -0.90 13.78 6.28
C LEU A 56 -1.04 12.31 6.71
N ARG A 57 -0.48 11.93 7.87
CA ARG A 57 -0.39 10.52 8.32
C ARG A 57 -1.73 9.84 8.61
N GLU A 58 -2.81 10.60 8.67
CA GLU A 58 -4.18 10.08 8.84
C GLU A 58 -5.03 10.26 7.56
N GLU A 59 -4.44 10.83 6.50
CA GLU A 59 -5.14 11.17 5.27
C GLU A 59 -4.94 10.09 4.19
N SER A 60 -5.90 10.01 3.28
CA SER A 60 -5.81 9.14 2.10
C SER A 60 -4.93 9.80 1.04
N VAL A 61 -3.64 9.46 1.02
CA VAL A 61 -2.65 10.07 0.12
C VAL A 61 -2.14 9.10 -0.96
N THR A 62 -2.08 9.57 -2.20
CA THR A 62 -1.32 8.93 -3.30
C THR A 62 -0.36 9.93 -3.95
N ARG A 63 0.58 9.44 -4.77
CA ARG A 63 1.55 10.26 -5.51
C ARG A 63 1.40 10.14 -7.01
N VAL A 64 1.69 11.20 -7.75
CA VAL A 64 1.89 11.16 -9.20
C VAL A 64 3.10 12.01 -9.60
N PRO A 65 3.81 11.69 -10.69
CA PRO A 65 4.94 12.49 -11.16
C PRO A 65 4.53 13.87 -11.69
N SER A 66 3.35 13.96 -12.31
CA SER A 66 2.86 15.21 -12.90
C SER A 66 1.33 15.20 -13.00
N LEU A 67 0.74 16.37 -13.23
CA LEU A 67 -0.69 16.49 -13.54
C LEU A 67 -1.08 15.72 -14.81
N HIS A 68 -0.16 15.60 -15.78
CA HIS A 68 -0.41 14.81 -16.99
C HIS A 68 -0.59 13.32 -16.68
N PHE A 69 0.20 12.76 -15.75
CA PHE A 69 0.01 11.39 -15.29
C PHE A 69 -1.36 11.22 -14.62
N ALA A 70 -1.75 12.13 -13.72
CA ALA A 70 -3.07 12.06 -13.08
C ALA A 70 -4.21 12.12 -14.11
N TYR A 71 -4.14 13.07 -15.06
CA TYR A 71 -5.15 13.24 -16.09
C TYR A 71 -5.25 12.02 -17.02
N ILE A 72 -4.11 11.51 -17.51
CA ILE A 72 -4.12 10.39 -18.46
C ILE A 72 -4.59 9.10 -17.79
N LEU A 73 -4.16 8.84 -16.55
CA LEU A 73 -4.65 7.70 -15.77
C LEU A 73 -6.16 7.82 -15.54
N PHE A 74 -6.66 9.00 -15.15
CA PHE A 74 -8.09 9.25 -15.02
C PHE A 74 -8.82 8.93 -16.32
N LYS A 75 -8.33 9.42 -17.47
CA LYS A 75 -8.96 9.17 -18.77
C LYS A 75 -8.92 7.70 -19.20
N MET A 76 -7.85 6.97 -18.89
CA MET A 76 -7.76 5.54 -19.15
C MET A 76 -8.76 4.71 -18.34
N HIS A 77 -9.12 5.19 -17.14
CA HIS A 77 -9.96 4.48 -16.19
C HIS A 77 -11.31 5.15 -15.93
N GLU A 78 -11.70 6.15 -16.74
CA GLU A 78 -12.86 7.04 -16.50
C GLU A 78 -14.17 6.27 -16.25
N LYS A 79 -14.34 5.13 -16.92
CA LYS A 79 -15.52 4.25 -16.78
C LYS A 79 -15.65 3.61 -15.39
N ASP A 80 -14.54 3.47 -14.68
CA ASP A 80 -14.47 2.81 -13.39
C ASP A 80 -14.18 3.81 -12.26
N MET A 81 -14.30 5.12 -12.53
CA MET A 81 -14.09 6.17 -11.54
C MET A 81 -15.40 6.58 -10.87
N GLU A 82 -15.46 6.54 -9.55
CA GLU A 82 -16.59 7.02 -8.75
C GLU A 82 -16.10 7.88 -7.58
N ASN A 83 -16.65 9.09 -7.42
CA ASN A 83 -16.35 10.01 -6.31
C ASN A 83 -14.84 10.27 -6.07
N GLY A 84 -14.04 10.29 -7.14
CA GLY A 84 -12.59 10.52 -7.08
C GLY A 84 -11.75 9.27 -6.82
N TYR A 85 -12.35 8.07 -6.86
CA TYR A 85 -11.65 6.80 -6.68
C TYR A 85 -11.79 5.90 -7.90
N LYS A 86 -10.72 5.19 -8.24
CA LYS A 86 -10.79 4.01 -9.11
C LYS A 86 -11.45 2.88 -8.33
N ILE A 87 -12.56 2.38 -8.86
CA ILE A 87 -13.32 1.30 -8.25
C ILE A 87 -12.77 -0.06 -8.71
N ILE A 88 -12.56 -0.93 -7.73
CA ILE A 88 -12.31 -2.36 -7.94
C ILE A 88 -13.58 -3.11 -7.57
N SER A 89 -14.24 -3.68 -8.57
CA SER A 89 -15.50 -4.43 -8.38
C SER A 89 -15.28 -5.89 -7.98
N ASN A 90 -14.16 -6.49 -8.39
CA ASN A 90 -13.86 -7.90 -8.14
C ASN A 90 -12.53 -8.07 -7.39
N TYR A 91 -12.51 -7.68 -6.11
CA TYR A 91 -11.32 -7.79 -5.27
C TYR A 91 -10.89 -9.24 -4.98
N LYS A 92 -11.77 -10.22 -5.26
CA LYS A 92 -11.47 -11.66 -5.19
C LYS A 92 -10.63 -12.16 -6.35
N ASN A 93 -10.69 -11.49 -7.51
CA ASN A 93 -9.80 -11.75 -8.65
C ASN A 93 -8.41 -11.13 -8.43
N GLY A 94 -7.78 -11.53 -7.33
CA GLY A 94 -6.40 -11.17 -7.05
C GLY A 94 -5.45 -12.27 -7.46
N GLN A 95 -4.24 -11.87 -7.87
CA GLN A 95 -3.17 -12.78 -8.16
C GLN A 95 -1.89 -12.40 -7.41
N TYR A 96 -1.05 -13.39 -7.08
CA TYR A 96 0.20 -13.14 -6.36
C TYR A 96 1.42 -13.89 -6.93
N ILE A 97 2.60 -13.31 -6.74
CA ILE A 97 3.90 -13.97 -6.96
C ILE A 97 4.71 -13.84 -5.68
N VAL A 98 5.13 -14.96 -5.10
CA VAL A 98 5.83 -15.02 -3.81
C VAL A 98 7.13 -15.82 -3.92
N ASN A 99 8.25 -15.25 -3.49
CA ASN A 99 9.56 -15.90 -3.50
C ASN A 99 9.92 -16.53 -4.87
N PRO A 100 9.90 -15.76 -5.98
CA PRO A 100 10.17 -16.30 -7.30
C PRO A 100 11.58 -16.87 -7.46
N GLU A 101 12.56 -16.39 -6.69
CA GLU A 101 13.95 -16.86 -6.74
C GLU A 101 14.25 -18.00 -5.75
N SER A 102 13.23 -18.50 -5.05
CA SER A 102 13.35 -19.62 -4.10
C SER A 102 14.38 -19.42 -2.96
N ASN A 103 14.70 -18.17 -2.62
CA ASN A 103 15.72 -17.82 -1.62
C ASN A 103 15.17 -17.07 -0.38
N LEU A 104 13.87 -16.80 -0.31
CA LEU A 104 13.18 -16.13 0.80
C LEU A 104 12.20 -17.07 1.52
N GLN A 105 12.66 -18.26 1.91
CA GLN A 105 11.81 -19.33 2.47
C GLN A 105 10.93 -18.89 3.65
N LYS A 106 11.49 -18.09 4.58
CA LYS A 106 10.73 -17.59 5.74
C LYS A 106 9.61 -16.62 5.33
N MET A 107 9.85 -15.77 4.33
CA MET A 107 8.85 -14.88 3.76
C MET A 107 7.76 -15.71 3.07
N GLU A 108 8.17 -16.69 2.27
CA GLU A 108 7.23 -17.56 1.55
C GLU A 108 6.24 -18.22 2.50
N ILE A 109 6.72 -18.86 3.58
CA ILE A 109 5.86 -19.54 4.54
C ILE A 109 4.86 -18.55 5.16
N ARG A 110 5.33 -17.35 5.55
CA ARG A 110 4.47 -16.30 6.12
C ARG A 110 3.41 -15.82 5.13
N MET A 111 3.82 -15.46 3.93
CA MET A 111 2.95 -14.89 2.91
C MET A 111 1.93 -15.92 2.40
N MET A 112 2.35 -17.16 2.16
CA MET A 112 1.44 -18.23 1.76
C MET A 112 0.49 -18.62 2.90
N GLY A 113 0.94 -18.59 4.15
CA GLY A 113 0.07 -18.76 5.31
C GLY A 113 -1.05 -17.71 5.34
N PHE A 114 -0.71 -16.43 5.08
CA PHE A 114 -1.69 -15.35 5.00
C PHE A 114 -2.63 -15.48 3.80
N TYR A 115 -2.12 -15.66 2.57
CA TYR A 115 -2.97 -15.75 1.38
C TYR A 115 -3.97 -16.90 1.49
N LYS A 116 -3.53 -18.09 1.92
CA LYS A 116 -4.42 -19.25 2.11
C LYS A 116 -5.50 -19.03 3.16
N TYR A 117 -5.24 -18.19 4.16
CA TYR A 117 -6.17 -17.94 5.26
C TYR A 117 -7.13 -16.78 4.98
N TRP A 118 -6.61 -15.67 4.46
CA TRP A 118 -7.36 -14.42 4.32
C TRP A 118 -7.91 -14.21 2.90
N LEU A 119 -7.21 -14.72 1.89
CA LEU A 119 -7.46 -14.45 0.47
C LEU A 119 -7.51 -15.77 -0.32
N GLU A 120 -8.32 -16.73 0.15
CA GLU A 120 -8.38 -18.09 -0.41
C GLU A 120 -8.73 -18.14 -1.91
N ASP A 121 -9.46 -17.14 -2.39
CA ASP A 121 -9.86 -16.99 -3.80
C ASP A 121 -8.69 -16.56 -4.71
N TRP A 122 -7.62 -15.98 -4.14
CA TRP A 122 -6.48 -15.50 -4.90
C TRP A 122 -5.63 -16.65 -5.42
N LYS A 123 -5.14 -16.50 -6.65
CA LYS A 123 -4.30 -17.51 -7.33
C LYS A 123 -2.89 -16.98 -7.51
N GLY A 124 -1.89 -17.84 -7.55
CA GLY A 124 -0.54 -17.33 -7.72
C GLY A 124 0.54 -18.36 -7.91
N ILE A 125 1.75 -17.83 -8.03
CA ILE A 125 2.99 -18.60 -8.19
C ILE A 125 3.82 -18.37 -6.92
N ASN A 126 4.27 -19.46 -6.29
CA ASN A 126 5.21 -19.38 -5.18
C ASN A 126 6.38 -20.35 -5.37
N ASN A 127 7.55 -19.98 -4.87
CA ASN A 127 8.76 -20.81 -4.88
C ASN A 127 9.21 -21.28 -6.26
N ARG A 128 8.91 -20.50 -7.30
CA ARG A 128 9.38 -20.73 -8.67
C ARG A 128 9.37 -19.42 -9.42
N GLN A 129 10.39 -19.21 -10.25
CA GLN A 129 10.44 -18.05 -11.12
C GLN A 129 9.40 -18.20 -12.25
N PRO A 130 8.48 -17.24 -12.42
CA PRO A 130 7.58 -17.21 -13.56
C PRO A 130 8.35 -16.84 -14.83
N THR A 131 7.81 -17.22 -15.98
CA THR A 131 8.26 -16.69 -17.27
C THR A 131 7.80 -15.22 -17.42
N SER A 132 8.49 -14.44 -18.26
CA SER A 132 8.05 -13.07 -18.60
C SER A 132 6.58 -13.04 -19.07
N LYS A 133 6.16 -14.04 -19.87
CA LYS A 133 4.77 -14.18 -20.33
C LYS A 133 3.78 -14.45 -19.20
N GLU A 134 4.10 -15.37 -18.28
CA GLU A 134 3.27 -15.62 -17.08
C GLU A 134 3.12 -14.32 -16.28
N PHE A 135 4.21 -13.60 -16.01
CA PHE A 135 4.18 -12.35 -15.26
C PHE A 135 3.28 -11.29 -15.93
N CYS A 136 3.43 -11.08 -17.24
CA CYS A 136 2.61 -10.13 -17.99
C CYS A 136 1.12 -10.53 -17.98
N ALA A 137 0.80 -11.81 -18.18
CA ALA A 137 -0.57 -12.29 -18.15
C ALA A 137 -1.22 -12.05 -16.77
N MET A 138 -0.50 -12.34 -15.68
CA MET A 138 -1.01 -12.09 -14.33
C MET A 138 -1.32 -10.61 -14.07
N LEU A 139 -0.55 -9.68 -14.65
CA LEU A 139 -0.82 -8.23 -14.55
C LEU A 139 -2.06 -7.78 -15.33
N GLU A 140 -2.37 -8.43 -16.45
CA GLU A 140 -3.52 -8.08 -17.31
C GLU A 140 -4.82 -8.76 -16.87
N ASP A 141 -4.73 -9.98 -16.35
CA ASP A 141 -5.89 -10.82 -16.01
C ASP A 141 -6.42 -10.59 -14.58
N SER A 142 -5.62 -9.99 -13.69
CA SER A 142 -6.02 -9.71 -12.30
C SER A 142 -6.59 -8.32 -12.11
N ASP A 143 -7.46 -8.17 -11.11
CA ASP A 143 -7.92 -6.86 -10.62
C ASP A 143 -6.95 -6.30 -9.56
N ILE A 144 -6.29 -7.18 -8.82
CA ILE A 144 -5.24 -6.85 -7.85
C ILE A 144 -4.08 -7.82 -8.06
N PHE A 145 -2.87 -7.28 -8.22
CA PHE A 145 -1.66 -8.08 -8.37
C PHE A 145 -0.70 -7.80 -7.22
N SER A 146 -0.23 -8.83 -6.52
CA SER A 146 0.71 -8.70 -5.41
C SER A 146 2.01 -9.42 -5.70
N TYR A 147 3.13 -8.71 -5.56
CA TYR A 147 4.47 -9.25 -5.75
C TYR A 147 5.26 -9.16 -4.44
N SER A 148 5.75 -10.31 -3.97
CA SER A 148 6.61 -10.43 -2.78
C SER A 148 7.89 -11.19 -3.17
N GLY A 149 8.94 -10.43 -3.51
CA GLY A 149 10.22 -10.95 -4.00
C GLY A 149 11.25 -9.83 -4.07
N HIS A 150 12.38 -10.06 -4.75
CA HIS A 150 13.41 -9.02 -4.83
C HIS A 150 12.99 -7.88 -5.77
N GLY A 151 13.23 -6.64 -5.34
CA GLY A 151 13.03 -5.45 -6.17
C GLY A 151 11.61 -5.28 -6.69
N ASN A 152 11.48 -5.18 -8.00
CA ASN A 152 10.25 -4.82 -8.72
C ASN A 152 9.96 -5.81 -9.87
N GLY A 153 10.54 -7.01 -9.82
CA GLY A 153 10.37 -8.04 -10.85
C GLY A 153 11.14 -7.80 -12.16
N THR A 154 11.99 -6.76 -12.27
CA THR A 154 12.70 -6.46 -13.54
C THR A 154 13.72 -7.53 -13.96
N HIS A 155 14.10 -8.43 -13.06
CA HIS A 155 14.93 -9.60 -13.38
C HIS A 155 14.12 -10.76 -13.99
N ILE A 156 12.78 -10.67 -13.96
CA ILE A 156 11.84 -11.65 -14.53
C ILE A 156 11.22 -11.10 -15.82
N VAL A 157 10.73 -9.87 -15.77
CA VAL A 157 10.05 -9.18 -16.88
C VAL A 157 10.78 -7.88 -17.21
N SER A 158 11.12 -7.68 -18.49
CA SER A 158 11.80 -6.45 -18.88
C SER A 158 10.83 -5.27 -18.89
N LEU A 159 11.32 -4.05 -18.66
CA LEU A 159 10.49 -2.85 -18.78
C LEU A 159 9.93 -2.68 -20.20
N ASN A 160 10.60 -3.21 -21.22
CA ASN A 160 10.09 -3.16 -22.60
C ASN A 160 8.91 -4.09 -22.83
N ASP A 161 8.87 -5.23 -22.14
CA ASP A 161 7.73 -6.16 -22.18
C ASP A 161 6.50 -5.56 -21.49
N LEU A 162 6.71 -4.72 -20.48
CA LEU A 162 5.63 -4.06 -19.73
C LEU A 162 4.99 -2.90 -20.51
N ARG A 163 5.77 -2.11 -21.25
CA ARG A 163 5.29 -0.91 -21.98
C ARG A 163 4.04 -1.12 -22.85
N PRO A 164 3.92 -2.18 -23.66
CA PRO A 164 2.74 -2.38 -24.50
C PRO A 164 1.51 -2.89 -23.74
N LEU A 165 1.67 -3.34 -22.49
CA LEU A 165 0.58 -3.95 -21.73
C LEU A 165 -0.52 -2.96 -21.37
N HIS A 166 -1.70 -3.51 -21.15
CA HIS A 166 -2.85 -2.79 -20.60
C HIS A 166 -3.10 -3.27 -19.17
N ILE A 167 -2.24 -2.87 -18.23
CA ILE A 167 -2.31 -3.31 -16.84
C ILE A 167 -3.54 -2.68 -16.19
N LYS A 168 -4.58 -3.47 -15.97
CA LYS A 168 -5.80 -3.04 -15.26
C LYS A 168 -5.70 -3.26 -13.75
N ALA A 169 -4.82 -4.17 -13.34
CA ALA A 169 -4.61 -4.51 -11.95
C ALA A 169 -4.09 -3.33 -11.13
N VAL A 170 -4.55 -3.22 -9.89
CA VAL A 170 -3.80 -2.46 -8.87
C VAL A 170 -2.61 -3.30 -8.43
N VAL A 171 -1.41 -2.77 -8.62
CA VAL A 171 -0.15 -3.49 -8.43
C VAL A 171 0.45 -3.18 -7.06
N LEU A 172 0.77 -4.22 -6.28
CA LEU A 172 1.38 -4.10 -4.97
C LEU A 172 2.77 -4.75 -4.98
N MET A 173 3.83 -3.95 -4.88
CA MET A 173 5.21 -4.41 -4.98
C MET A 173 5.94 -4.37 -3.63
N PHE A 174 5.88 -5.47 -2.90
CA PHE A 174 6.50 -5.65 -1.59
C PHE A 174 7.96 -6.12 -1.69
N GLY A 175 8.72 -5.56 -2.62
CA GLY A 175 10.16 -5.78 -2.75
C GLY A 175 10.98 -4.55 -2.40
N CYS A 176 12.24 -4.79 -2.02
CA CYS A 176 13.19 -3.74 -1.63
C CYS A 176 13.36 -2.68 -2.73
N ALA A 177 13.19 -1.40 -2.39
CA ALA A 177 13.35 -0.28 -3.32
C ALA A 177 12.54 -0.43 -4.64
N SER A 178 11.39 -1.10 -4.58
CA SER A 178 10.59 -1.46 -5.76
C SER A 178 10.11 -0.26 -6.60
N THR A 179 10.01 0.92 -5.99
CA THR A 179 9.61 2.17 -6.68
C THR A 179 10.64 3.28 -6.58
N ARG A 180 11.88 2.94 -6.22
CA ARG A 180 12.96 3.91 -6.08
C ARG A 180 13.25 4.55 -7.43
N ILE A 181 13.33 5.87 -7.43
CA ILE A 181 13.80 6.65 -8.58
C ILE A 181 15.32 6.55 -8.67
N GLN A 182 15.84 6.26 -9.85
CA GLN A 182 17.27 6.18 -10.11
C GLN A 182 17.67 7.19 -11.19
N ARG A 183 18.68 8.02 -10.89
CA ARG A 183 19.34 8.85 -11.91
C ARG A 183 20.23 7.97 -12.77
N GLN A 184 20.01 8.02 -14.08
CA GLN A 184 20.79 7.24 -15.05
C GLN A 184 22.10 7.93 -15.46
N GLY A 185 22.41 9.09 -14.87
CA GLY A 185 23.55 9.93 -15.22
C GLY A 185 23.31 11.41 -14.86
N PRO A 186 24.32 12.29 -15.08
CA PRO A 186 24.21 13.71 -14.74
C PRO A 186 23.24 14.51 -15.63
N GLN A 187 23.00 14.03 -16.85
CA GLN A 187 22.21 14.70 -17.89
C GLN A 187 21.05 13.84 -18.40
N SER A 188 20.72 12.75 -17.71
CA SER A 188 19.61 11.88 -18.06
C SER A 188 18.49 12.00 -17.06
N ASP A 189 17.27 11.88 -17.58
CA ASP A 189 16.06 11.88 -16.76
C ASP A 189 16.11 10.75 -15.75
N THR A 190 15.45 10.96 -14.61
CA THR A 190 15.30 9.88 -13.66
C THR A 190 14.32 8.83 -14.18
N LEU A 191 14.67 7.57 -13.95
CA LEU A 191 13.82 6.45 -14.32
C LEU A 191 13.56 5.56 -13.10
N SER A 192 12.32 5.13 -12.98
CA SER A 192 11.93 4.05 -12.08
C SER A 192 11.01 3.08 -12.83
N SER A 193 10.96 1.84 -12.37
CA SER A 193 9.99 0.86 -12.87
C SER A 193 8.57 1.37 -12.77
N TYR A 194 8.22 2.10 -11.70
CA TYR A 194 6.84 2.56 -11.50
C TYR A 194 6.35 3.49 -12.62
N HIS A 195 7.24 4.28 -13.24
CA HIS A 195 6.88 5.10 -14.40
C HIS A 195 6.34 4.23 -15.54
N VAL A 196 6.99 3.09 -15.79
CA VAL A 196 6.58 2.14 -16.83
C VAL A 196 5.26 1.50 -16.47
N TYR A 197 5.05 1.09 -15.21
CA TYR A 197 3.74 0.58 -14.79
C TYR A 197 2.62 1.59 -15.02
N LEU A 198 2.81 2.85 -14.62
CA LEU A 198 1.79 3.89 -14.81
C LEU A 198 1.54 4.19 -16.30
N THR A 199 2.59 4.24 -17.14
CA THR A 199 2.40 4.45 -18.59
C THR A 199 1.79 3.23 -19.29
N SER A 200 1.99 2.02 -18.74
CA SER A 200 1.29 0.78 -19.12
C SER A 200 -0.14 0.68 -18.55
N ARG A 201 -0.75 1.82 -18.24
CA ARG A 201 -2.12 1.98 -17.75
C ARG A 201 -2.41 1.44 -16.36
N CYS A 202 -1.40 1.04 -15.58
CA CYS A 202 -1.63 0.62 -14.19
C CYS A 202 -2.33 1.75 -13.42
N PRO A 203 -3.55 1.55 -12.90
CA PRO A 203 -4.30 2.61 -12.23
C PRO A 203 -3.60 3.09 -10.97
N CYS A 204 -2.99 2.16 -10.22
CA CYS A 204 -2.36 2.43 -8.95
C CYS A 204 -1.28 1.38 -8.67
N LEU A 205 -0.13 1.85 -8.17
CA LEU A 205 1.00 1.02 -7.79
C LEU A 205 1.44 1.37 -6.36
N LEU A 206 1.48 0.38 -5.49
CA LEU A 206 2.12 0.47 -4.18
C LEU A 206 3.53 -0.11 -4.23
N GLY A 207 4.47 0.51 -3.55
CA GLY A 207 5.79 -0.10 -3.37
C GLY A 207 6.71 0.66 -2.41
N MET A 208 7.99 0.29 -2.41
CA MET A 208 8.97 0.73 -1.43
C MET A 208 9.95 1.73 -2.04
N LEU A 209 10.21 2.84 -1.36
CA LEU A 209 11.14 3.89 -1.77
C LEU A 209 12.62 3.48 -1.63
N TRP A 210 12.94 2.64 -0.64
CA TRP A 210 14.31 2.22 -0.34
C TRP A 210 14.35 0.74 0.10
N PRO A 211 15.55 0.15 0.30
CA PRO A 211 15.67 -1.23 0.80
C PRO A 211 15.04 -1.39 2.18
N VAL A 212 14.25 -2.44 2.35
CA VAL A 212 13.53 -2.77 3.59
C VAL A 212 13.89 -4.18 4.05
N HIS A 213 13.50 -4.55 5.27
CA HIS A 213 13.70 -5.89 5.78
C HIS A 213 12.48 -6.78 5.51
N ASP A 214 12.71 -8.08 5.32
CA ASP A 214 11.66 -9.05 4.98
C ASP A 214 10.52 -9.08 6.00
N LEU A 215 10.83 -9.36 7.28
CA LEU A 215 9.79 -9.56 8.29
C LEU A 215 8.89 -8.32 8.51
N PRO A 216 9.43 -7.09 8.66
CA PRO A 216 8.60 -5.90 8.70
C PRO A 216 7.76 -5.70 7.44
N THR A 217 8.30 -6.03 6.26
CA THR A 217 7.57 -5.93 4.99
C THR A 217 6.39 -6.90 4.95
N ASP A 218 6.59 -8.13 5.44
CA ASP A 218 5.51 -9.12 5.55
C ASP A 218 4.41 -8.66 6.52
N GLN A 219 4.80 -8.05 7.65
CA GLN A 219 3.86 -7.46 8.60
C GLN A 219 3.06 -6.32 7.97
N ILE A 220 3.72 -5.42 7.24
CA ILE A 220 3.06 -4.34 6.50
C ILE A 220 2.10 -4.90 5.47
N THR A 221 2.55 -5.88 4.69
CA THR A 221 1.77 -6.49 3.61
C THR A 221 0.50 -7.13 4.15
N THR A 222 0.63 -7.99 5.14
CA THR A 222 -0.52 -8.71 5.71
C THR A 222 -1.46 -7.79 6.48
N CYS A 223 -0.93 -6.80 7.21
CA CYS A 223 -1.76 -5.80 7.91
C CYS A 223 -2.52 -4.89 6.94
N LEU A 224 -1.87 -4.46 5.85
CA LEU A 224 -2.49 -3.67 4.79
C LEU A 224 -3.60 -4.46 4.10
N LEU A 225 -3.27 -5.64 3.59
CA LEU A 225 -4.23 -6.46 2.85
C LEU A 225 -5.42 -6.87 3.71
N SER A 226 -5.20 -7.19 4.99
CA SER A 226 -6.30 -7.51 5.90
C SER A 226 -7.18 -6.31 6.23
N SER A 227 -6.59 -5.12 6.41
CA SER A 227 -7.37 -3.91 6.64
C SER A 227 -8.13 -3.47 5.39
N TRP A 228 -7.55 -3.66 4.20
CA TRP A 228 -8.12 -3.19 2.93
C TRP A 228 -9.15 -4.15 2.32
N LEU A 229 -8.89 -5.46 2.38
CA LEU A 229 -9.66 -6.46 1.65
C LEU A 229 -10.55 -7.29 2.60
N PRO A 230 -11.87 -7.32 2.36
CA PRO A 230 -12.79 -8.19 3.09
C PRO A 230 -12.42 -9.65 2.93
N SER A 231 -12.67 -10.44 3.97
CA SER A 231 -12.42 -11.88 3.98
C SER A 231 -13.56 -12.63 4.67
N THR A 232 -13.75 -13.89 4.28
CA THR A 232 -14.62 -14.88 4.91
C THR A 232 -13.92 -15.61 6.07
N ALA A 233 -12.66 -15.29 6.35
CA ALA A 233 -11.88 -15.92 7.40
C ALA A 233 -12.58 -15.84 8.78
N PRO A 234 -12.55 -16.91 9.59
CA PRO A 234 -13.32 -16.99 10.83
C PRO A 234 -12.81 -16.05 11.93
N ILE A 235 -11.53 -15.66 11.89
CA ILE A 235 -10.92 -14.77 12.89
C ILE A 235 -10.29 -13.59 12.14
N PRO A 236 -10.62 -12.34 12.50
CA PRO A 236 -9.95 -11.18 11.93
C PRO A 236 -8.43 -11.27 12.05
N TRP A 237 -7.69 -10.90 11.01
CA TRP A 237 -6.22 -11.05 10.98
C TRP A 237 -5.53 -10.36 12.16
N GLU A 238 -6.08 -9.24 12.64
CA GLU A 238 -5.60 -8.53 13.81
C GLU A 238 -5.61 -9.39 15.08
N ASN A 239 -6.63 -10.23 15.21
CA ASN A 239 -6.90 -11.08 16.38
C ASN A 239 -6.27 -12.47 16.27
N VAL A 240 -5.68 -12.81 15.13
CA VAL A 240 -4.94 -14.05 14.94
C VAL A 240 -3.67 -14.07 15.80
N ASN A 241 -3.41 -15.21 16.46
CA ASN A 241 -2.14 -15.47 17.13
C ASN A 241 -1.01 -15.64 16.10
N LYS A 242 -0.17 -14.61 15.96
CA LYS A 242 0.92 -14.58 14.96
C LYS A 242 2.22 -15.23 15.44
N THR A 243 2.26 -15.92 16.59
CA THR A 243 3.52 -16.43 17.17
C THR A 243 4.23 -17.41 16.24
N LEU A 244 3.51 -18.38 15.69
CA LEU A 244 4.08 -19.37 14.75
C LEU A 244 4.30 -18.77 13.36
N TRP A 245 3.41 -17.87 12.94
CA TRP A 245 3.56 -17.10 11.72
C TRP A 245 4.87 -16.28 11.72
N LEU A 246 5.17 -15.53 12.78
CA LEU A 246 6.40 -14.75 12.91
C LEU A 246 7.65 -15.64 12.80
N LYS A 247 7.58 -16.87 13.32
CA LYS A 247 8.65 -17.87 13.24
C LYS A 247 8.73 -18.59 11.88
N ALA A 248 7.81 -18.32 10.95
CA ALA A 248 7.66 -19.03 9.68
C ALA A 248 7.47 -20.55 9.89
N GLN A 249 6.57 -20.93 10.80
CA GLN A 249 6.31 -22.33 11.18
C GLN A 249 4.84 -22.75 11.01
N GLN A 250 4.00 -21.92 10.36
CA GLN A 250 2.57 -22.16 10.24
C GLN A 250 2.07 -21.80 8.84
N THR A 251 1.22 -22.66 8.29
CA THR A 251 0.56 -22.46 7.00
C THR A 251 -0.94 -22.71 7.14
N GLY A 252 -1.76 -21.69 6.98
CA GLY A 252 -3.21 -21.82 6.72
C GLY A 252 -4.12 -22.03 7.93
N GLU A 253 -3.67 -22.64 9.03
CA GLU A 253 -4.49 -22.77 10.25
C GLU A 253 -4.10 -21.70 11.26
N PHE A 254 -5.05 -20.96 11.82
CA PHE A 254 -4.79 -19.90 12.78
C PHE A 254 -5.75 -19.97 13.98
N THR A 255 -5.23 -19.68 15.17
CA THR A 255 -6.01 -19.60 16.41
C THR A 255 -6.22 -18.15 16.82
N SER A 256 -7.30 -17.89 17.58
CA SER A 256 -7.59 -16.54 18.04
C SER A 256 -6.81 -16.20 19.31
N THR A 257 -6.54 -14.92 19.49
CA THR A 257 -5.97 -14.35 20.72
C THR A 257 -7.05 -13.70 21.61
N ILE A 258 -8.24 -13.35 21.07
CA ILE A 258 -9.36 -12.66 21.76
C ILE A 258 -10.74 -13.05 21.16
N VAL A 259 -11.84 -12.93 21.92
CA VAL A 259 -13.23 -13.12 21.44
C VAL A 259 -13.76 -11.85 20.75
N SER A 260 -14.13 -12.01 19.48
CA SER A 260 -14.84 -11.12 18.52
C SER A 260 -14.98 -9.61 18.81
N MET A 261 -14.42 -8.80 17.92
CA MET A 261 -14.99 -7.52 17.49
C MET A 261 -15.24 -7.57 15.98
N ASN A 262 -16.25 -6.84 15.51
CA ASN A 262 -16.52 -6.71 14.07
C ASN A 262 -15.31 -6.07 13.39
N HIS A 263 -14.76 -6.74 12.38
CA HIS A 263 -13.71 -6.17 11.54
C HIS A 263 -14.36 -5.37 10.41
N GLU A 264 -14.25 -4.05 10.48
CA GLU A 264 -14.66 -3.18 9.38
C GLU A 264 -13.46 -2.94 8.47
N SER A 265 -13.50 -3.46 7.24
CA SER A 265 -12.45 -3.24 6.25
C SER A 265 -12.49 -1.79 5.76
N ASP A 266 -11.34 -1.12 5.74
CA ASP A 266 -11.18 0.14 5.04
C ASP A 266 -11.28 -0.12 3.53
N VAL A 267 -12.39 0.29 2.93
CA VAL A 267 -12.58 0.10 1.49
C VAL A 267 -11.60 0.91 0.62
N VAL A 268 -10.79 1.81 1.18
CA VAL A 268 -9.85 2.67 0.44
C VAL A 268 -8.40 2.27 0.73
N LEU A 269 -7.63 1.95 -0.32
CA LEU A 269 -6.26 1.43 -0.22
C LEU A 269 -5.31 2.34 0.59
N SER A 270 -5.27 3.62 0.24
CA SER A 270 -4.39 4.61 0.88
C SER A 270 -4.76 4.85 2.35
N ARG A 271 -6.04 4.74 2.71
CA ARG A 271 -6.49 4.83 4.11
C ARG A 271 -6.12 3.58 4.89
N ALA A 272 -6.30 2.40 4.31
CA ALA A 272 -5.84 1.14 4.89
C ALA A 272 -4.31 1.16 5.14
N LEU A 273 -3.54 1.77 4.23
CA LEU A 273 -2.10 1.97 4.42
C LEU A 273 -1.79 2.96 5.55
N ALA A 274 -2.49 4.11 5.63
CA ALA A 274 -2.34 5.04 6.73
C ALA A 274 -2.63 4.35 8.09
N ASN A 275 -3.71 3.59 8.18
CA ASN A 275 -4.07 2.82 9.38
C ASN A 275 -3.02 1.75 9.72
N THR A 276 -2.48 1.05 8.72
CA THR A 276 -1.37 0.10 8.89
C THR A 276 -0.14 0.78 9.49
N LYS A 277 0.17 2.01 9.04
CA LYS A 277 1.30 2.82 9.53
C LYS A 277 1.14 3.26 10.98
N HIS A 278 -0.09 3.35 11.51
CA HIS A 278 -0.32 3.62 12.93
C HIS A 278 -0.25 2.38 13.82
N LYS A 279 -0.59 1.20 13.29
CA LYS A 279 -0.62 -0.07 14.05
C LYS A 279 0.76 -0.69 14.27
N LEU A 280 1.73 -0.39 13.41
CA LEU A 280 3.05 -1.01 13.41
C LEU A 280 4.14 -0.04 13.92
N PHE A 281 5.21 -0.60 14.51
CA PHE A 281 6.27 0.20 15.16
C PHE A 281 7.52 0.43 14.28
N ASN A 282 7.63 -0.20 13.11
CA ASN A 282 8.82 -0.10 12.25
C ASN A 282 8.78 1.12 11.33
N TYR A 283 9.04 2.31 11.87
CA TYR A 283 8.94 3.57 11.13
C TYR A 283 9.73 3.57 9.81
N VAL A 284 10.94 3.00 9.80
CA VAL A 284 11.81 2.99 8.59
C VAL A 284 11.19 2.17 7.45
N CYS A 285 10.61 1.01 7.75
CA CYS A 285 9.94 0.20 6.72
C CYS A 285 8.58 0.80 6.33
N LEU A 286 7.84 1.34 7.30
CA LEU A 286 6.54 1.96 7.06
C LEU A 286 6.65 3.20 6.17
N ALA A 287 7.63 4.06 6.45
CA ALA A 287 7.89 5.27 5.69
C ALA A 287 8.36 4.99 4.25
N ALA A 288 8.92 3.80 4.00
CA ALA A 288 9.30 3.38 2.65
C ALA A 288 8.08 3.08 1.78
N CYS A 289 6.98 2.64 2.38
CA CYS A 289 5.80 2.17 1.67
C CYS A 289 4.93 3.35 1.20
N VAL A 290 4.80 3.52 -0.12
CA VAL A 290 4.06 4.61 -0.76
C VAL A 290 3.11 4.09 -1.83
N VAL A 291 2.05 4.84 -2.09
CA VAL A 291 1.05 4.56 -3.13
C VAL A 291 1.16 5.59 -4.23
N ARG A 292 1.21 5.15 -5.49
CA ARG A 292 1.36 5.99 -6.68
C ARG A 292 0.21 5.75 -7.65
N GLY A 293 -0.25 6.78 -8.35
CA GLY A 293 -1.37 6.73 -9.28
C GLY A 293 -2.68 7.21 -8.66
N LEU A 294 -3.79 6.69 -9.18
CA LEU A 294 -5.14 7.07 -8.78
C LEU A 294 -5.46 6.53 -7.38
N PRO A 295 -6.23 7.27 -6.56
CA PRO A 295 -6.82 6.74 -5.34
C PRO A 295 -7.73 5.55 -5.66
N VAL A 296 -7.62 4.47 -4.88
CA VAL A 296 -8.35 3.21 -5.15
C VAL A 296 -9.33 2.92 -4.03
N LYS A 297 -10.53 2.48 -4.43
CA LYS A 297 -11.57 2.00 -3.52
C LYS A 297 -12.13 0.67 -4.00
N ILE A 298 -12.34 -0.28 -3.08
CA ILE A 298 -13.07 -1.51 -3.38
C ILE A 298 -14.58 -1.27 -3.30
N LYS A 299 -15.32 -1.87 -4.22
CA LYS A 299 -16.77 -1.97 -4.11
C LYS A 299 -17.08 -3.21 -3.31
N LEU A 300 -17.72 -3.03 -2.16
CA LEU A 300 -18.27 -4.16 -1.40
C LEU A 300 -19.40 -4.76 -2.24
N ILE A 301 -19.41 -6.07 -2.35
CA ILE A 301 -20.53 -6.80 -2.96
C ILE A 301 -21.60 -6.86 -1.87
N ASP A 302 -22.73 -6.20 -2.09
CA ASP A 302 -23.90 -6.38 -1.23
C ASP A 302 -24.33 -7.86 -1.35
N ASN A 303 -24.26 -8.60 -0.24
CA ASN A 303 -24.82 -9.95 -0.15
C ASN A 303 -26.35 -9.90 -0.10
#